data_AF-A0A0W1AAM3-F1
#
_entry.id   AF-A0A0W1AAM3-F1
#
_cell.length_a   1.000
_cell.length_b   1.000
_cell.length_c   1.000
_cell.angle_alpha   90.00
_cell.angle_beta   90.00
_cell.angle_gamma   90.00
#
_symmetry.space_group_name_H-M   'P 1'
#
loop_
_entity.id
_entity.type
_entity.pdbx_description
1 polymer ?
#
loop_
_entity_poly.entity_id
_entity_poly.type
_entity_poly.pdbx_seq_one_letter_code
_entity_poly.pdbx_strand_id
1 'polypeptide(L)'
;MTDINTVNLINQLRAMAAQAEGPKVDSSSNQMQFSMVFQQALDQVNNLSQNADNLKSKFEMGDPNVSLAEVMVASQKSNLGFEAAVRVRNKFVQAYQEIMNMPV
;
A
#
# COMPACT_ATOMS: atom_id res chain seq x y z
N MET A 1 60.74 -8.55 7.57
CA MET A 1 59.83 -9.66 7.21
C MET A 1 58.54 -9.51 8.01
N THR A 2 57.75 -8.45 7.80
CA THR A 2 56.45 -8.29 8.52
C THR A 2 55.45 -7.38 7.77
N ASP A 3 55.49 -7.32 6.44
CA ASP A 3 54.61 -6.42 5.65
C ASP A 3 53.46 -7.15 4.94
N ILE A 4 53.32 -8.45 5.16
CA ILE A 4 52.38 -9.30 4.41
C ILE A 4 51.44 -9.98 5.41
N ASN A 5 50.52 -9.21 5.99
CA ASN A 5 49.28 -9.74 6.58
C ASN A 5 48.29 -8.65 7.02
N THR A 6 48.71 -7.39 7.12
CA THR A 6 47.81 -6.27 7.46
C THR A 6 46.77 -6.01 6.37
N VAL A 7 47.15 -6.11 5.10
CA VAL A 7 46.24 -5.96 3.95
C VAL A 7 45.21 -7.09 3.89
N ASN A 8 45.61 -8.32 4.21
CA ASN A 8 44.71 -9.47 4.26
C ASN A 8 43.73 -9.37 5.44
N LEU A 9 44.19 -8.88 6.59
CA LEU A 9 43.34 -8.64 7.76
C LEU A 9 42.30 -7.54 7.50
N ILE A 10 42.68 -6.45 6.83
CA ILE A 10 41.73 -5.39 6.45
C ILE A 10 40.69 -5.89 5.47
N ASN A 11 41.09 -6.73 4.50
CA ASN A 11 40.14 -7.36 3.57
C ASN A 11 39.20 -8.33 4.28
N GLN A 12 39.69 -9.06 5.29
CA GLN A 12 38.88 -9.97 6.09
C GLN A 12 37.91 -9.23 7.01
N LEU A 13 38.33 -8.11 7.63
CA LEU A 13 37.45 -7.24 8.41
C LEU A 13 36.36 -6.60 7.54
N ARG A 14 36.69 -6.20 6.30
CA ARG A 14 35.72 -5.66 5.35
C ARG A 14 34.70 -6.71 4.90
N ALA A 15 35.13 -7.95 4.70
CA ALA A 15 34.25 -9.06 4.35
C ALA A 15 33.31 -9.44 5.52
N MET A 16 33.80 -9.43 6.75
CA MET A 16 32.97 -9.64 7.94
C MET A 16 31.98 -8.48 8.17
N ALA A 17 32.37 -7.23 7.88
CA ALA A 17 31.47 -6.08 7.94
C ALA A 17 30.33 -6.18 6.90
N ALA A 18 30.63 -6.66 5.68
CA ALA A 18 29.63 -6.88 4.64
C ALA A 18 28.69 -8.07 4.93
N GLN A 19 29.12 -9.05 5.72
CA GLN A 19 28.26 -10.13 6.22
C GLN A 19 27.42 -9.71 7.45
N ALA A 20 27.88 -8.71 8.21
CA ALA A 20 27.15 -8.11 9.33
C ALA A 20 26.05 -7.13 8.86
N GLU A 21 26.22 -6.51 7.67
CA GLU A 21 25.10 -6.01 6.89
C GLU A 21 24.24 -7.22 6.47
N GLY A 22 23.25 -7.56 7.29
CA GLY A 22 22.26 -8.61 6.97
C GLY A 22 21.65 -8.42 5.57
N PRO A 23 20.97 -9.46 5.04
CA PRO A 23 20.52 -9.47 3.66
C PRO A 23 19.79 -8.17 3.32
N LYS A 24 20.32 -7.44 2.33
CA LYS A 24 19.70 -6.23 1.80
C LYS A 24 18.37 -6.66 1.21
N VAL A 25 17.30 -6.44 1.96
CA VAL A 25 15.93 -6.68 1.50
C VAL A 25 15.73 -5.77 0.30
N ASP A 26 15.59 -6.35 -0.89
CA ASP A 26 15.33 -5.62 -2.11
C ASP A 26 13.87 -5.11 -2.07
N SER A 27 13.71 -3.92 -1.48
CA SER A 27 12.41 -3.26 -1.29
C SER A 27 11.71 -2.91 -2.61
N SER A 28 12.45 -2.90 -3.72
CA SER A 28 12.01 -2.46 -5.04
C SER A 28 10.85 -3.32 -5.60
N SER A 29 10.91 -4.64 -5.41
CA SER A 29 9.90 -5.57 -5.92
C SER A 29 8.59 -5.52 -5.12
N ASN A 30 8.68 -5.25 -3.81
CA ASN A 30 7.50 -5.12 -2.94
C ASN A 30 6.74 -3.81 -3.18
N GLN A 31 7.45 -2.75 -3.55
CA GLN A 31 6.85 -1.44 -3.81
C GLN A 31 5.94 -1.46 -5.04
N MET A 32 6.37 -2.12 -6.13
CA MET A 32 5.54 -2.31 -7.32
C MET A 32 4.28 -3.12 -7.02
N GLN A 33 4.40 -4.22 -6.26
CA GLN A 33 3.26 -5.05 -5.88
C GLN A 33 2.24 -4.29 -5.03
N PHE A 34 2.71 -3.50 -4.06
CA PHE A 34 1.82 -2.67 -3.25
C PHE A 34 1.06 -1.65 -4.11
N SER A 35 1.76 -0.92 -4.99
CA SER A 35 1.13 0.12 -5.83
C SER A 35 0.02 -0.45 -6.72
N MET A 36 0.22 -1.65 -7.28
CA MET A 36 -0.80 -2.35 -8.05
C MET A 36 -2.01 -2.74 -7.19
N VAL A 37 -1.78 -3.33 -6.01
CA VAL A 37 -2.88 -3.70 -5.09
C VAL A 37 -3.64 -2.47 -4.61
N PHE A 38 -2.95 -1.36 -4.35
CA PHE A 38 -3.58 -0.11 -3.93
C PHE A 38 -4.42 0.50 -5.05
N GLN A 39 -3.91 0.51 -6.29
CA GLN A 39 -4.66 0.98 -7.44
C GLN A 39 -5.92 0.13 -7.65
N GLN A 40 -5.79 -1.19 -7.57
CA GLN A 40 -6.93 -2.11 -7.64
C GLN A 40 -7.95 -1.86 -6.52
N ALA A 41 -7.51 -1.56 -5.30
CA ALA A 41 -8.39 -1.21 -4.19
C ALA A 41 -9.14 0.11 -4.44
N LEU A 42 -8.48 1.12 -5.03
CA LEU A 42 -9.14 2.37 -5.42
C LEU A 42 -10.19 2.15 -6.50
N ASP A 43 -9.89 1.33 -7.51
CA ASP A 43 -10.83 0.95 -8.55
C ASP A 43 -12.04 0.19 -7.98
N GLN A 44 -11.81 -0.64 -6.97
CA GLN A 44 -12.87 -1.34 -6.24
C GLN A 44 -13.81 -0.37 -5.52
N VAL A 45 -13.27 0.64 -4.83
CA VAL A 45 -14.07 1.67 -4.14
C VAL A 45 -14.87 2.49 -5.15
N ASN A 46 -14.27 2.87 -6.27
CA ASN A 46 -14.95 3.56 -7.35
C ASN A 46 -16.13 2.74 -7.90
N ASN A 47 -15.92 1.43 -8.11
CA ASN A 47 -16.98 0.51 -8.52
C ASN A 47 -18.12 0.42 -7.48
N LEU A 48 -17.78 0.31 -6.20
CA LEU A 48 -18.78 0.27 -5.13
C LEU A 48 -19.62 1.55 -5.10
N SER A 49 -18.99 2.71 -5.29
CA SER A 49 -19.68 3.99 -5.32
C SER A 49 -20.62 4.10 -6.52
N GLN A 50 -20.16 3.76 -7.72
CA GLN A 50 -20.99 3.74 -8.92
C GLN A 50 -22.15 2.74 -8.81
N ASN A 51 -21.93 1.58 -8.19
CA ASN A 51 -22.98 0.60 -7.97
C ASN A 51 -24.07 1.12 -7.03
N ALA A 52 -23.67 1.77 -5.93
CA ALA A 52 -24.60 2.39 -4.99
C ALA A 52 -25.43 3.49 -5.68
N ASP A 53 -24.80 4.33 -6.49
CA ASP A 53 -25.49 5.39 -7.26
C ASP A 53 -26.45 4.80 -8.30
N ASN A 54 -26.05 3.73 -8.99
CA ASN A 54 -26.90 3.04 -9.95
C ASN A 54 -28.15 2.44 -9.29
N LEU A 55 -27.96 1.72 -8.17
CA LEU A 55 -29.06 1.13 -7.41
C LEU A 55 -30.00 2.22 -6.87
N LYS A 56 -29.44 3.31 -6.34
CA LYS A 56 -30.22 4.47 -5.90
C LYS A 56 -31.07 5.03 -7.04
N SER A 57 -30.48 5.25 -8.22
CA SER A 57 -31.21 5.80 -9.37
C SER A 57 -32.32 4.85 -9.86
N LYS A 58 -32.06 3.54 -9.91
CA LYS A 58 -33.08 2.53 -10.24
C LYS A 58 -34.23 2.50 -9.23
N PHE A 59 -33.91 2.61 -7.94
CA PHE A 59 -34.92 2.69 -6.89
C PHE A 59 -35.77 3.96 -7.00
N GLU A 60 -35.14 5.12 -7.25
CA GLU A 60 -35.84 6.39 -7.48
C GLU A 60 -36.74 6.37 -8.73
N MET A 61 -36.35 5.59 -9.75
CA MET A 61 -37.16 5.33 -10.94
C MET A 61 -38.30 4.32 -10.72
N GLY A 62 -38.39 3.71 -9.53
CA GLY A 62 -39.43 2.76 -9.18
C GLY A 62 -39.22 1.34 -9.72
N ASP A 63 -37.97 0.94 -10.00
CA ASP A 63 -37.64 -0.42 -10.43
C ASP A 63 -38.04 -1.43 -9.33
N PRO A 64 -38.99 -2.35 -9.59
CA PRO A 64 -39.46 -3.32 -8.61
C PRO A 64 -38.41 -4.38 -8.24
N ASN A 65 -37.32 -4.47 -9.01
CA ASN A 65 -36.22 -5.42 -8.75
C ASN A 65 -35.16 -4.87 -7.80
N VAL A 66 -35.23 -3.58 -7.43
CA VAL A 66 -34.27 -2.96 -6.51
C VAL A 66 -34.99 -2.58 -5.23
N SER A 67 -34.57 -3.18 -4.12
CA SER A 67 -35.11 -2.85 -2.80
C SER A 67 -34.35 -1.70 -2.15
N LEU A 68 -35.05 -0.94 -1.29
CA LEU A 68 -34.43 0.09 -0.45
C LEU A 68 -33.30 -0.51 0.42
N ALA A 69 -33.47 -1.75 0.88
CA ALA A 69 -32.45 -2.45 1.67
C ALA A 69 -31.15 -2.66 0.88
N GLU A 70 -31.24 -3.04 -0.41
CA GLU A 70 -30.07 -3.19 -1.27
C GLU A 70 -29.35 -1.87 -1.52
N VAL A 71 -30.09 -0.78 -1.75
CA VAL A 71 -29.51 0.57 -1.88
C VAL A 71 -28.75 0.97 -0.61
N MET A 72 -29.35 0.73 0.55
CA MET A 72 -28.72 1.05 1.84
C MET A 72 -27.46 0.20 2.08
N VAL A 73 -27.49 -1.09 1.78
CA VAL A 73 -26.32 -1.97 1.91
C VAL A 73 -25.22 -1.57 0.94
N ALA A 74 -25.54 -1.26 -0.32
CA ALA A 74 -24.58 -0.80 -1.30
C ALA A 74 -23.92 0.52 -0.88
N SER A 75 -24.72 1.47 -0.38
CA SER A 75 -24.25 2.75 0.16
C SER A 75 -23.31 2.56 1.36
N GLN A 76 -23.67 1.68 2.32
CA GLN A 76 -22.81 1.36 3.46
C GLN A 76 -21.49 0.71 3.03
N LYS A 77 -21.51 -0.19 2.05
CA LYS A 77 -20.30 -0.79 1.48
C LYS A 77 -19.38 0.26 0.84
N SER A 78 -19.94 1.19 0.07
CA SER A 78 -19.17 2.28 -0.53
C SER A 78 -18.52 3.16 0.54
N ASN A 79 -19.28 3.59 1.55
CA ASN A 79 -18.75 4.42 2.65
C ASN A 79 -17.63 3.72 3.42
N LEU A 80 -17.80 2.45 3.78
CA LEU A 80 -16.77 1.68 4.47
C LEU A 80 -15.50 1.52 3.62
N GLY A 81 -15.67 1.21 2.33
CA GLY A 81 -14.55 1.09 1.39
C GLY A 81 -13.80 2.42 1.22
N PHE A 82 -14.52 3.52 1.10
CA PHE A 82 -13.95 4.86 0.99
C PHE A 82 -13.16 5.26 2.24
N GLU A 83 -13.72 5.04 3.44
CA GLU A 83 -13.00 5.30 4.69
C GLU A 83 -11.70 4.50 4.78
N ALA A 84 -11.74 3.22 4.41
CA ALA A 84 -10.56 2.38 4.38
C ALA A 84 -9.50 2.94 3.42
N ALA A 85 -9.89 3.35 2.21
CA ALA A 85 -8.98 3.94 1.23
C ALA A 85 -8.34 5.25 1.73
N VAL A 86 -9.11 6.12 2.40
CA VAL A 86 -8.58 7.35 2.99
C VAL A 86 -7.56 7.06 4.09
N ARG A 87 -7.80 6.05 4.93
CA ARG A 87 -6.83 5.65 5.97
C ARG A 87 -5.52 5.17 5.35
N VAL A 88 -5.58 4.36 4.30
CA VAL A 88 -4.39 3.91 3.57
C VAL A 88 -3.66 5.09 2.94
N ARG A 89 -4.37 5.98 2.23
CA ARG A 89 -3.79 7.21 1.65
C ARG A 89 -3.03 8.02 2.71
N ASN A 90 -3.64 8.25 3.86
CA ASN A 90 -3.03 9.02 4.94
C ASN A 90 -1.78 8.33 5.49
N LYS A 91 -1.81 7.00 5.64
CA LYS A 91 -0.63 6.24 6.09
C LYS A 91 0.51 6.30 5.08
N PHE A 92 0.21 6.32 3.79
CA PHE A 92 1.20 6.52 2.73
C PHE A 92 1.87 7.89 2.78
N VAL A 93 1.08 8.95 2.95
CA VAL A 93 1.62 10.30 3.10
C VAL A 93 2.51 10.39 4.34
N GLN A 94 2.11 9.79 5.45
CA GLN A 94 2.92 9.73 6.67
C GLN A 94 4.24 8.98 6.45
N ALA A 95 4.21 7.80 5.81
CA ALA A 95 5.42 7.02 5.55
C ALA A 95 6.39 7.77 4.63
N TYR A 96 5.89 8.49 3.63
CA TYR A 96 6.72 9.36 2.78
C TYR A 96 7.35 10.50 3.59
N GLN A 97 6.57 11.16 4.45
CA GLN A 97 7.07 12.21 5.34
C GLN A 97 8.11 11.69 6.33
N GLU A 98 7.92 10.47 6.86
CA GLU A 98 8.85 9.82 7.80
C GLU A 98 10.19 9.51 7.13
N ILE A 99 10.20 9.01 5.89
CA ILE A 99 11.45 8.82 5.12
C ILE A 99 12.16 10.15 4.89
N MET A 100 11.42 11.22 4.61
CA MET A 100 11.99 12.54 4.35
C MET A 100 12.58 13.19 5.61
N ASN A 101 12.05 12.84 6.79
CA ASN A 101 12.49 13.35 8.09
C ASN A 101 13.49 12.43 8.79
N MET A 102 13.86 11.27 8.21
CA MET A 102 14.96 10.47 8.75
C MET A 102 16.26 11.27 8.60
N PRO A 103 16.99 11.51 9.69
CA PRO A 103 18.34 12.06 9.58
C PRO A 103 19.22 11.02 8.85
N VAL A 104 19.88 11.47 7.79
CA VAL A 104 20.98 10.72 7.14
C VAL A 104 22.19 10.64 8.05
#